data_AF-A0A183LY07-F1
#
_entry.id   AF-A0A183LY07-F1
#
_cell.length_a   1.000
_cell.length_b   1.000
_cell.length_c   1.000
_cell.angle_alpha   90.00
_cell.angle_beta   90.00
_cell.angle_gamma   90.00
#
_symmetry.space_group_name_H-M   'P 1'
#
loop_
_entity.id
_entity.type
_entity.pdbx_description
1 polymer ?
#
loop_
_entity_poly.entity_id
_entity_poly.type
_entity_poly.pdbx_seq_one_letter_code
_entity_poly.pdbx_strand_id
1 'polypeptide(L)'
;MKDVRTRRGADIASDHHLVVANLKLKLKKNWTTGQTAIQRFNTAVLRDNNRFNEFKIALNDTFQDLQDLLKEEETTVEDNWKGIKEALTLTCQEVLGLKKHNHKEWICIETLDKIK
;
A
#
# COMPACT_ATOMS: atom_id res chain seq x y z
N MET A 1 0.79 38.74 0.79
CA MET A 1 0.11 39.78 -0.01
C MET A 1 -0.27 39.15 -1.35
N LYS A 2 -1.57 38.95 -1.63
CA LYS A 2 -2.02 38.34 -2.90
C LYS A 2 -1.90 39.39 -4.01
N ASP A 3 -1.15 39.11 -5.09
CA ASP A 3 -1.09 39.95 -6.29
C ASP A 3 -2.37 39.68 -7.10
N VAL A 4 -3.41 40.46 -6.78
CA VAL A 4 -4.72 40.42 -7.45
C VAL A 4 -4.74 41.55 -8.45
N ARG A 5 -5.00 41.24 -9.72
CA ARG A 5 -5.07 42.24 -10.79
C ARG A 5 -6.43 42.18 -11.46
N THR A 6 -7.14 43.29 -11.42
CA THR A 6 -8.39 43.48 -12.15
C THR A 6 -8.05 43.78 -13.61
N ARG A 7 -8.58 42.98 -14.54
CA ARG A 7 -8.38 43.21 -15.98
C ARG A 7 -9.72 43.59 -16.60
N ARG A 8 -9.78 44.69 -17.34
CA ARG A 8 -10.95 45.02 -18.17
C ARG A 8 -10.91 44.13 -19.40
N GLY A 9 -11.91 43.26 -19.54
CA GLY A 9 -12.11 42.49 -20.77
C GLY A 9 -12.54 43.40 -21.91
N ALA A 10 -12.08 43.11 -23.12
CA ALA A 10 -12.67 43.68 -24.32
C ALA A 10 -14.05 43.03 -24.53
N ASP A 11 -15.08 43.71 -24.03
CA ASP A 11 -16.50 43.70 -24.40
C ASP A 11 -17.24 42.36 -24.62
N ILE A 12 -18.05 41.96 -23.61
CA ILE A 12 -19.38 41.32 -23.77
C ILE A 12 -20.24 41.80 -22.60
N ALA A 13 -21.03 42.87 -22.80
CA ALA A 13 -22.24 43.29 -22.06
C ALA A 13 -22.51 42.72 -20.64
N SER A 14 -21.54 42.83 -19.73
CA SER A 14 -21.68 42.48 -18.33
C SER A 14 -21.06 43.60 -17.50
N ASP A 15 -21.84 44.18 -16.60
CA ASP A 15 -21.40 45.29 -15.74
C ASP A 15 -20.35 44.88 -14.69
N HIS A 16 -19.90 43.62 -14.74
CA HIS A 16 -19.00 43.02 -13.76
C HIS A 16 -17.56 42.97 -14.26
N HIS A 17 -16.62 43.42 -13.42
CA HIS A 17 -15.19 43.39 -13.72
C HIS A 17 -14.60 42.01 -13.42
N LEU A 18 -13.84 41.44 -14.36
CA LEU A 18 -13.09 40.20 -14.14
C LEU A 18 -11.93 40.43 -13.15
N VAL A 19 -11.97 39.73 -12.03
CA VAL A 19 -10.90 39.74 -11.02
C VAL A 19 -10.09 38.45 -11.15
N VAL A 20 -8.80 38.59 -11.43
CA VAL A 20 -7.87 37.45 -11.54
C VAL A 20 -6.84 37.55 -10.43
N ALA A 21 -6.68 36.47 -9.66
CA ALA A 21 -5.67 36.36 -8.62
C ALA A 21 -4.62 35.31 -9.00
N ASN A 22 -3.34 35.69 -8.93
CA ASN A 22 -2.24 34.74 -9.10
C ASN A 22 -1.80 34.22 -7.73
N LEU A 23 -1.83 32.88 -7.56
CA LEU A 23 -1.41 32.21 -6.33
C LEU A 23 -0.19 31.33 -6.62
N LYS A 24 0.89 31.55 -5.87
CA LYS A 24 2.10 30.72 -5.94
C LYS A 24 2.14 29.81 -4.72
N LEU A 25 1.80 28.54 -4.91
CA LEU A 25 1.87 27.52 -3.88
C LEU A 25 3.20 26.77 -3.97
N LYS A 26 3.88 26.57 -2.83
CA LYS A 26 5.03 25.66 -2.73
C LYS A 26 4.52 24.32 -2.21
N LEU A 27 4.39 23.34 -3.10
CA LEU A 27 4.05 21.98 -2.72
C LEU A 27 5.32 21.22 -2.32
N LYS A 28 5.27 20.54 -1.18
CA LYS A 28 6.34 19.62 -0.78
C LYS A 28 6.24 18.39 -1.69
N LYS A 29 7.28 18.13 -2.48
CA LYS A 29 7.39 16.88 -3.25
C LYS A 29 7.54 15.73 -2.25
N ASN A 30 6.63 14.77 -2.29
CA ASN A 30 6.84 13.53 -1.55
C ASN A 30 7.78 12.66 -2.38
N TRP A 31 8.98 12.41 -1.88
CA TRP A 31 9.92 11.52 -2.54
C TRP A 31 9.45 10.08 -2.29
N THR A 32 8.81 9.47 -3.30
CA THR A 32 8.69 8.00 -3.40
C THR A 32 10.03 7.44 -3.85
N THR A 33 11.06 7.60 -3.03
CA THR A 33 12.31 6.87 -3.27
C THR A 33 11.98 5.39 -3.11
N GLY A 34 12.24 4.62 -4.17
CA GLY A 34 11.85 3.22 -4.34
C GLY A 34 12.40 2.29 -3.27
N GLN A 35 11.76 2.31 -2.10
CA GLN A 35 11.72 1.18 -1.20
C GLN A 35 10.63 0.28 -1.75
N THR A 36 10.98 -0.90 -2.27
CA THR A 36 10.00 -1.95 -2.54
C THR A 36 9.12 -2.03 -1.31
N ALA A 37 7.86 -1.61 -1.41
CA ALA A 37 6.98 -1.55 -0.25
C ALA A 37 6.91 -2.98 0.27
N ILE A 38 7.49 -3.22 1.45
CA ILE A 38 7.47 -4.55 2.06
C ILE A 38 6.00 -4.88 2.26
N GLN A 39 5.48 -5.75 1.40
CA GLN A 39 4.10 -6.13 1.43
C GLN A 39 3.92 -7.04 2.65
N ARG A 40 3.18 -6.55 3.64
CA ARG A 40 2.98 -7.27 4.89
C ARG A 40 1.82 -8.25 4.72
N PHE A 41 1.90 -9.42 5.35
CA PHE A 41 0.75 -10.30 5.50
C PHE A 41 -0.30 -9.69 6.42
N ASN A 42 -1.56 -10.07 6.24
CA ASN A 42 -2.65 -9.59 7.06
C ASN A 42 -2.73 -10.35 8.39
N THR A 43 -1.93 -9.94 9.37
CA THR A 43 -1.91 -10.57 10.71
C THR A 43 -3.22 -10.41 11.49
N ALA A 44 -4.14 -9.53 11.07
CA ALA A 44 -5.46 -9.42 11.70
C ALA A 44 -6.30 -10.69 11.52
N VAL A 45 -6.02 -11.48 10.49
CA VAL A 45 -6.66 -12.79 10.24
C VAL A 45 -6.47 -13.75 11.41
N LEU A 46 -5.32 -13.69 12.08
CA LEU A 46 -5.00 -14.57 13.21
C LEU A 46 -5.78 -14.25 14.50
N ARG A 47 -6.60 -13.18 14.51
CA ARG A 47 -7.51 -12.89 15.64
C ARG A 47 -8.72 -13.82 15.66
N ASP A 48 -9.06 -14.42 14.52
CA ASP A 48 -10.08 -15.44 14.42
C ASP A 48 -9.46 -16.79 14.80
N ASN A 49 -9.94 -17.40 15.88
CA ASN A 49 -9.43 -18.68 16.38
C ASN A 49 -9.57 -19.81 15.37
N ASN A 50 -10.61 -19.79 14.51
CA ASN A 50 -10.78 -20.81 13.49
C ASN A 50 -9.71 -20.67 12.42
N ARG A 51 -9.49 -19.45 11.92
CA ARG A 51 -8.45 -19.18 10.91
C ARG A 51 -7.04 -19.36 11.47
N PHE A 52 -6.83 -19.09 12.75
CA PHE A 52 -5.58 -19.39 13.44
C PHE A 52 -5.29 -20.90 13.47
N ASN A 53 -6.30 -21.72 13.77
CA ASN A 53 -6.17 -23.17 13.76
C ASN A 53 -5.93 -23.71 12.34
N GLU A 54 -6.64 -23.19 11.33
CA GLU A 54 -6.38 -23.51 9.92
C GLU A 54 -4.94 -23.19 9.53
N PHE A 55 -4.42 -22.01 9.90
CA PHE A 55 -3.03 -21.65 9.67
C PHE A 55 -2.07 -22.64 10.33
N LYS A 56 -2.34 -23.04 11.57
CA LYS A 56 -1.52 -24.00 12.31
C LYS A 56 -1.49 -25.37 11.63
N ILE A 57 -2.64 -25.85 11.14
CA ILE A 57 -2.75 -27.14 10.44
C ILE A 57 -2.00 -27.07 9.11
N ALA A 58 -2.31 -26.09 8.26
CA ALA A 58 -1.66 -25.93 6.96
C ALA A 58 -0.13 -25.78 7.08
N LEU A 59 0.33 -25.05 8.11
CA LEU A 59 1.76 -24.93 8.39
C LEU A 59 2.36 -26.27 8.81
N ASN A 60 1.69 -27.04 9.66
CA ASN A 60 2.22 -28.32 10.10
C ASN A 60 2.28 -29.34 8.95
N ASP A 61 1.26 -29.38 8.10
CA ASP A 61 1.19 -30.28 6.95
C ASP A 61 2.29 -29.96 5.93
N THR A 62 2.45 -28.67 5.58
CA THR A 62 3.52 -28.23 4.66
C THR A 62 4.93 -28.49 5.19
N PHE A 63 5.14 -28.38 6.51
CA PHE A 63 6.42 -28.73 7.13
C PHE A 63 6.67 -30.23 7.19
N GLN A 64 5.61 -31.03 7.32
CA GLN A 64 5.72 -32.49 7.24
C GLN A 64 6.15 -32.90 5.83
N ASP A 65 5.48 -32.36 4.80
CA ASP A 65 5.83 -32.58 3.39
C ASP A 65 7.27 -32.14 3.09
N LEU A 66 7.68 -30.97 3.60
CA LEU A 66 9.05 -30.49 3.45
C LEU A 66 10.05 -31.43 4.13
N GLN A 67 9.75 -31.91 5.34
CA GLN A 67 10.64 -32.82 6.06
C GLN A 67 10.82 -34.15 5.31
N ASP A 68 9.75 -34.66 4.70
CA ASP A 68 9.82 -35.91 3.95
C ASP A 68 10.60 -35.72 2.64
N LEU A 69 10.45 -34.59 1.95
CA LEU A 69 11.29 -34.21 0.81
C LEU A 69 12.78 -34.15 1.20
N LEU A 70 13.10 -33.56 2.36
CA LEU A 70 14.47 -33.44 2.85
C LEU A 70 15.11 -34.77 3.30
N LYS A 71 14.32 -35.81 3.55
CA LYS A 71 14.85 -37.16 3.83
C LYS A 71 15.21 -37.92 2.55
N GLU A 72 14.56 -37.60 1.43
CA GLU A 72 14.75 -38.29 0.15
C GLU A 72 15.89 -37.70 -0.68
N GLU A 73 16.24 -36.42 -0.46
CA GLU A 73 17.20 -35.67 -1.28
C GLU A 73 18.41 -35.21 -0.44
N GLU A 74 19.64 -35.45 -0.93
CA GLU A 74 20.86 -34.88 -0.32
C GLU A 74 20.93 -33.37 -0.63
N THR A 75 20.25 -32.57 0.18
CA THR A 75 20.17 -31.11 0.02
C THR A 75 21.23 -30.38 0.84
N THR A 76 21.69 -29.25 0.32
CA THR A 76 22.60 -28.38 1.07
C THR A 76 21.86 -27.62 2.18
N VAL A 77 22.59 -27.10 3.16
CA VAL A 77 21.99 -26.28 4.25
C VAL A 77 21.31 -25.03 3.69
N GLU A 78 21.87 -24.46 2.61
CA GLU A 78 21.31 -23.33 1.88
C GLU A 78 19.97 -23.66 1.22
N ASP A 79 19.87 -24.84 0.59
CA ASP A 79 18.64 -25.31 -0.05
C ASP A 79 17.55 -25.59 1.00
N ASN A 80 17.93 -26.18 2.14
CA ASN A 80 17.03 -26.39 3.28
C ASN A 80 16.47 -25.06 3.80
N TRP A 81 17.35 -24.07 3.96
CA TRP A 81 16.93 -22.75 4.40
C TRP A 81 16.03 -22.04 3.40
N LYS A 82 16.21 -22.30 2.10
CA LYS A 82 15.32 -21.81 1.05
C LYS A 82 13.96 -22.49 1.12
N GLY A 83 13.90 -23.81 1.24
CA GLY A 83 12.65 -24.57 1.36
C GLY A 83 11.80 -24.12 2.57
N ILE A 84 12.44 -23.91 3.73
CA ILE A 84 11.75 -23.39 4.93
C ILE A 84 11.13 -22.01 4.68
N LYS A 85 11.87 -21.10 4.03
CA LYS A 85 11.35 -19.77 3.69
C LYS A 85 10.19 -19.85 2.71
N GLU A 86 10.27 -20.72 1.72
CA GLU A 86 9.23 -20.91 0.71
C GLU A 86 7.96 -21.50 1.34
N ALA A 87 8.07 -22.56 2.14
CA ALA A 87 6.93 -23.17 2.85
C ALA A 87 6.22 -22.15 3.76
N LEU A 88 6.97 -21.36 4.53
CA LEU A 88 6.41 -20.28 5.36
C LEU A 88 5.71 -19.22 4.51
N THR A 89 6.34 -18.78 3.42
CA THR A 89 5.81 -17.71 2.56
C THR A 89 4.52 -18.15 1.87
N LEU A 90 4.48 -19.36 1.33
CA LEU A 90 3.31 -19.93 0.67
C LEU A 90 2.15 -20.08 1.65
N THR A 91 2.38 -20.68 2.81
CA THR A 91 1.34 -20.86 3.84
C THR A 91 0.78 -19.52 4.34
N CYS A 92 1.67 -18.53 4.56
CA CYS A 92 1.23 -17.19 4.95
C CYS A 92 0.42 -16.52 3.84
N GLN A 93 0.81 -16.69 2.58
CA GLN A 93 0.10 -16.09 1.45
C GLN A 93 -1.29 -16.72 1.25
N GLU A 94 -1.40 -18.03 1.40
CA GLU A 94 -2.66 -18.77 1.25
C GLU A 94 -3.64 -18.45 2.38
N VAL A 95 -3.21 -18.54 3.64
CA VAL A 95 -4.12 -18.42 4.78
C VAL A 95 -4.32 -16.98 5.23
N LEU A 96 -3.26 -16.18 5.29
CA LEU A 96 -3.32 -14.80 5.78
C LEU A 96 -3.60 -13.80 4.66
N GLY A 97 -3.06 -14.06 3.47
CA GLY A 97 -3.10 -13.13 2.36
C GLY A 97 -2.34 -11.84 2.63
N LEU A 98 -2.28 -11.00 1.61
CA LEU A 98 -1.53 -9.74 1.66
C LEU A 98 -2.40 -8.63 2.26
N LYS A 99 -1.79 -7.81 3.12
CA LYS A 99 -2.46 -6.65 3.70
C LYS A 99 -2.79 -5.66 2.58
N LYS A 100 -4.08 -5.38 2.41
CA LYS A 100 -4.53 -4.35 1.48
C LYS A 100 -4.03 -3.00 1.96
N HIS A 101 -3.36 -2.28 1.07
CA HIS A 101 -3.05 -0.88 1.29
C HIS A 101 -4.30 -0.08 0.99
N ASN A 102 -4.93 0.46 2.03
CA ASN A 102 -5.96 1.48 1.83
C ASN A 102 -5.23 2.73 1.37
N HIS A 103 -5.33 3.04 0.07
CA HIS A 103 -4.87 4.32 -0.44
C HIS A 103 -5.72 5.40 0.23
N LYS A 104 -5.06 6.26 1.00
CA LYS A 104 -5.64 7.52 1.44
C LYS A 104 -5.70 8.41 0.20
N GLU A 105 -6.87 8.96 -0.11
CA GLU A 105 -6.99 9.95 -1.17
C GLU A 105 -5.95 11.04 -0.96
N TRP A 106 -5.14 11.30 -1.99
CA TRP A 106 -4.06 12.29 -1.93
C TRP A 106 -4.62 13.70 -1.67
N ILE A 107 -5.89 13.93 -2.01
CA ILE A 107 -6.60 15.19 -1.80
C ILE A 107 -7.90 14.87 -1.07
N CYS A 108 -8.03 15.31 0.18
CA CYS A 108 -9.29 15.25 0.91
C CYS A 108 -10.22 16.36 0.41
N ILE A 109 -11.53 16.11 0.46
CA ILE A 109 -12.58 17.11 0.17
C ILE A 109 -12.40 18.38 1.01
N GLU A 110 -11.99 18.25 2.28
CA GLU A 110 -11.66 19.40 3.15
C GLU A 110 -10.51 20.28 2.61
N THR A 111 -9.58 19.72 1.83
CA THR A 111 -8.51 20.48 1.19
C THR A 111 -9.02 21.20 -0.06
N LEU A 112 -9.93 20.57 -0.82
CA LEU A 112 -10.60 21.21 -1.97
C LEU A 112 -11.52 22.35 -1.52
N ASP A 113 -12.22 22.18 -0.40
CA ASP A 113 -13.14 23.18 0.14
C ASP A 113 -12.39 24.44 0.58
N LYS A 114 -11.16 24.29 1.09
CA LYS A 114 -10.25 25.41 1.42
C LYS A 114 -9.68 26.15 0.20
N ILE A 115 -9.79 25.57 -1.00
CA ILE A 115 -9.34 26.18 -2.26
C ILE A 115 -10.48 26.99 -2.91
N LYS A 116 -11.74 26.70 -2.54
CA LYS A 116 -12.93 27.42 -3.00
C LYS A 116 -13.02 28.83 -2.39
#